data_AF-A0A7T8KBR3-F1
#
_entry.id   AF-A0A7T8KBR3-F1
#
_cell.length_a   1.000
_cell.length_b   1.000
_cell.length_c   1.000
_cell.angle_alpha   90.00
_cell.angle_beta   90.00
_cell.angle_gamma   90.00
#
_symmetry.space_group_name_H-M   'P 1'
#
loop_
_entity.id
_entity.type
_entity.pdbx_description
1 polymer ?
#
loop_
_entity_poly.entity_id
_entity_poly.type
_entity_poly.pdbx_seq_one_letter_code
_entity_poly.pdbx_strand_id
1 'polypeptide(L)'
;MAEEFESLDKILEKHIPSEELKIVQRLLYGSTPKRTLSLPATDSNARKRVLERHGKKTKPLGLSNQIVLPTSAPVENQRSALFKRIGEIIDVAGLAAMPFAFCTRERLPWTEFAEPAEDGASTKFLSNYAQKYGMVIVSPILERDEVHGDVLWNTAVIFPIREQ
;
A
#
# COMPACT_ATOMS: atom_id res chain seq x y z
N MET A 1 8.23 -22.02 -14.53
CA MET A 1 9.22 -21.13 -13.91
C MET A 1 9.15 -19.83 -14.70
N ALA A 2 8.48 -18.80 -14.19
CA ALA A 2 8.55 -17.49 -14.84
C ALA A 2 9.98 -16.96 -14.61
N GLU A 3 10.64 -16.45 -15.66
CA GLU A 3 11.91 -15.74 -15.47
C GLU A 3 11.69 -14.58 -14.50
N GLU A 4 12.47 -14.56 -13.41
CA GLU A 4 12.45 -13.44 -12.47
C GLU A 4 13.09 -12.23 -13.14
N PHE A 5 12.27 -11.22 -13.45
CA PHE A 5 12.76 -9.91 -13.84
C PHE A 5 12.33 -8.87 -12.82
N GLU A 6 13.23 -7.94 -12.51
CA GLU A 6 13.02 -6.98 -11.42
C GLU A 6 11.98 -5.90 -11.76
N SER A 7 12.02 -5.37 -12.99
CA SER A 7 11.01 -4.44 -13.50
C SER A 7 11.12 -4.30 -15.01
N LEU A 8 10.01 -3.95 -15.66
CA LEU A 8 9.99 -3.60 -17.08
C LEU A 8 11.01 -2.50 -17.39
N ASP A 9 11.07 -1.45 -16.57
CA ASP A 9 11.99 -0.32 -16.79
C ASP A 9 13.46 -0.76 -16.86
N LYS A 10 13.91 -1.64 -15.94
CA LYS A 10 15.30 -2.13 -15.94
C LYS A 10 15.61 -2.97 -17.17
N ILE A 11 14.64 -3.72 -17.70
CA ILE A 11 14.80 -4.46 -18.95
C ILE A 11 14.96 -3.47 -20.11
N LEU A 12 14.09 -2.46 -20.19
CA LEU A 12 14.12 -1.45 -21.24
C LEU A 12 15.45 -0.67 -21.20
N GLU A 13 15.91 -0.26 -20.01
CA GLU A 13 17.20 0.42 -19.81
C GLU A 13 18.41 -0.46 -20.17
N LYS A 14 18.33 -1.78 -19.94
CA LYS A 14 19.42 -2.72 -20.24
C LYS A 14 19.56 -3.05 -21.72
N HIS A 15 18.45 -3.09 -22.47
CA HIS A 15 18.44 -3.64 -23.84
C HIS A 15 18.15 -2.60 -24.93
N ILE A 16 17.63 -1.42 -24.59
CA ILE A 16 17.26 -0.40 -25.57
C ILE A 16 18.25 0.78 -25.49
N PRO A 17 18.87 1.21 -26.60
CA PRO A 17 19.73 2.39 -26.64
C PRO A 17 19.02 3.65 -26.12
N SER A 18 19.75 4.56 -25.49
CA SER A 18 19.18 5.72 -24.79
C SER A 18 18.28 6.63 -25.65
N GLU A 19 18.57 6.77 -26.94
CA GLU A 19 17.75 7.57 -27.86
C GLU A 19 16.43 6.89 -28.21
N GLU A 20 16.44 5.58 -28.43
CA GLU A 20 15.22 4.80 -28.68
C GLU A 20 14.41 4.59 -27.39
N LEU A 21 15.08 4.46 -26.24
CA LEU A 21 14.45 4.31 -24.94
C LEU A 21 13.51 5.47 -24.62
N LYS A 22 13.91 6.71 -24.97
CA LYS A 22 13.05 7.89 -24.83
C LYS A 22 11.77 7.74 -25.65
N ILE A 23 11.88 7.24 -26.88
CA ILE A 23 10.72 7.04 -27.77
C ILE A 23 9.81 5.96 -27.18
N VAL A 24 10.38 4.84 -26.74
CA VAL A 24 9.65 3.73 -26.12
C VAL A 24 8.93 4.17 -24.85
N GLN A 25 9.62 4.87 -23.94
CA GLN A 25 9.02 5.40 -22.71
C GLN A 25 7.92 6.41 -23.00
N ARG A 26 8.08 7.26 -24.03
CA ARG A 26 7.03 8.18 -24.45
C ARG A 26 5.79 7.45 -24.95
N LEU A 27 5.95 6.35 -25.69
CA LEU A 27 4.85 5.55 -26.21
C LEU A 27 4.13 4.77 -25.09
N LEU A 28 4.89 4.16 -24.18
CA LEU A 28 4.34 3.34 -23.08
C LEU A 28 3.73 4.19 -21.96
N TYR A 29 4.43 5.25 -21.56
CA TYR A 29 4.08 6.06 -20.37
C TYR A 29 3.52 7.44 -20.70
N GLY A 30 3.43 7.79 -21.99
CA GLY A 30 2.96 9.11 -22.44
C GLY A 30 3.90 10.27 -22.13
N SER A 31 5.13 10.02 -21.63
CA SER A 31 6.08 11.07 -21.25
C SER A 31 7.55 10.61 -21.25
N THR A 32 8.48 11.56 -21.31
CA THR A 32 9.95 11.40 -21.20
C THR A 32 10.52 12.43 -20.22
N PRO A 33 11.59 12.16 -19.45
CA PRO A 33 12.03 10.92 -18.79
C PRO A 33 11.42 10.78 -17.37
N LYS A 34 11.70 9.64 -16.70
CA LYS A 34 11.37 9.38 -15.29
C LYS A 34 11.73 10.58 -14.40
N ARG A 35 10.73 11.26 -13.85
CA ARG A 35 10.96 12.18 -12.73
C ARG A 35 11.18 11.36 -11.47
N THR A 36 12.44 11.02 -11.22
CA THR A 36 12.86 10.47 -9.92
C THR A 36 12.75 11.59 -8.90
N LEU A 37 11.94 11.41 -7.86
CA LEU A 37 11.92 12.35 -6.76
C LEU A 37 13.06 12.03 -5.79
N SER A 38 13.79 13.07 -5.40
CA SER A 38 14.84 12.97 -4.41
C SER A 38 14.21 12.91 -3.02
N LEU A 39 14.36 11.77 -2.35
CA LEU A 39 13.97 11.61 -0.96
C LEU A 39 15.03 12.24 -0.03
N PRO A 40 14.63 12.94 1.05
CA PRO A 40 15.56 13.31 2.10
C PRO A 40 16.22 12.05 2.68
N ALA A 41 17.53 12.11 2.91
CA ALA A 41 18.34 10.97 3.29
C ALA A 41 18.09 10.58 4.76
N THR A 42 17.02 9.84 5.02
CA THR A 42 16.85 9.06 6.24
C THR A 42 16.99 7.59 5.88
N ASP A 43 17.86 6.88 6.61
CA ASP A 43 18.26 5.47 6.55
C ASP A 43 18.12 4.69 5.23
N SER A 44 19.20 4.03 4.80
CA SER A 44 19.31 3.36 3.49
C SER A 44 18.23 2.30 3.18
N ASN A 45 17.49 1.80 4.18
CA ASN A 45 16.37 0.88 4.00
C ASN A 45 15.04 1.56 3.63
N ALA A 46 14.88 2.85 3.93
CA ALA A 46 13.70 3.66 3.61
C ALA A 46 13.64 4.13 2.14
N ARG A 47 14.78 4.05 1.44
CA ARG A 47 15.04 4.71 0.15
C ARG A 47 14.14 4.29 -1.01
N LYS A 48 13.30 3.26 -0.87
CA LYS A 48 12.54 2.75 -2.02
C LYS A 48 11.22 3.45 -2.29
N ARG A 49 10.59 4.18 -1.37
CA ARG A 49 9.30 4.81 -1.68
C ARG A 49 9.05 6.00 -0.76
N VAL A 50 8.96 7.19 -1.35
CA VAL A 50 8.09 8.33 -1.03
C VAL A 50 8.42 9.47 -2.00
N LEU A 51 7.46 10.38 -2.21
CA LEU A 51 7.30 11.26 -3.37
C LEU A 51 7.08 12.69 -2.81
N GLU A 52 8.11 13.54 -2.72
CA GLU A 52 7.98 14.99 -2.41
C GLU A 52 8.76 15.82 -3.45
N ARG A 53 8.39 17.03 -3.92
CA ARG A 53 7.30 18.00 -3.68
C ARG A 53 7.40 19.04 -4.81
N HIS A 54 6.30 19.70 -5.21
CA HIS A 54 6.19 21.15 -5.56
C HIS A 54 4.81 21.41 -6.19
N GLY A 55 3.96 22.17 -5.48
CA GLY A 55 2.63 22.59 -5.93
C GLY A 55 1.49 22.04 -5.06
N LYS A 56 0.55 22.92 -4.66
CA LYS A 56 -0.60 22.68 -3.75
C LYS A 56 -1.65 21.68 -4.25
N LYS A 57 -1.26 20.46 -4.60
CA LYS A 57 -2.18 19.34 -4.87
C LYS A 57 -1.58 18.07 -4.25
N THR A 58 -2.22 17.53 -3.22
CA THR A 58 -1.88 16.23 -2.62
C THR A 58 -2.04 15.16 -3.69
N LYS A 59 -0.94 14.66 -4.26
CA LYS A 59 -1.00 13.51 -5.16
C LYS A 59 -1.10 12.23 -4.31
N PRO A 60 -2.04 11.32 -4.61
CA PRO A 60 -2.13 10.04 -3.91
C PRO A 60 -0.87 9.22 -4.16
N LEU A 61 -0.29 8.65 -3.11
CA LEU A 61 0.82 7.71 -3.20
C LEU A 61 0.30 6.31 -2.91
N GLY A 62 0.50 5.38 -3.84
CA GLY A 62 0.18 3.97 -3.66
C GLY A 62 1.39 3.18 -3.17
N LEU A 63 1.27 2.51 -2.03
CA LEU A 63 2.28 1.59 -1.52
C LEU A 63 1.70 0.16 -1.55
N SER A 64 2.48 -0.79 -2.05
CA SER A 64 2.12 -2.21 -2.09
C SER A 64 3.08 -3.01 -1.20
N ASN A 65 2.55 -3.83 -0.30
CA ASN A 65 3.34 -4.74 0.54
C ASN A 65 2.97 -6.20 0.24
N GLN A 66 3.90 -7.11 0.51
CA GLN A 66 3.66 -8.55 0.42
C GLN A 66 3.21 -9.12 1.77
N ILE A 67 2.60 -10.30 1.74
CA ILE A 67 2.25 -11.06 2.93
C ILE A 67 3.55 -11.36 3.71
N VAL A 68 3.52 -11.17 5.04
CA VAL A 68 4.71 -11.30 5.89
C VAL A 68 4.87 -12.72 6.45
N LEU A 69 3.77 -13.37 6.83
CA LEU A 69 3.76 -14.74 7.36
C LEU A 69 3.04 -15.70 6.39
N PRO A 70 3.34 -17.00 6.43
CA PRO A 70 2.60 -17.97 5.62
C PRO A 70 1.08 -17.89 5.86
N THR A 71 0.30 -18.15 4.82
CA THR A 71 -1.18 -18.12 4.89
C THR A 71 -1.76 -19.20 5.81
N SER A 72 -0.95 -20.19 6.20
CA SER A 72 -1.28 -21.24 7.18
C SER A 72 -1.07 -20.81 8.64
N ALA A 73 -0.46 -19.66 8.90
CA ALA A 73 -0.29 -19.15 10.26
C ALA A 73 -1.63 -18.63 10.84
N PRO A 74 -1.79 -18.52 12.17
CA PRO A 74 -2.99 -17.92 12.75
C PRO A 74 -3.26 -16.50 12.24
N VAL A 75 -4.52 -16.17 11.96
CA VAL A 75 -4.94 -14.88 11.38
C VAL A 75 -4.46 -13.69 12.21
N GLU A 76 -4.53 -13.79 13.53
CA GLU A 76 -4.02 -12.78 14.46
C GLU A 76 -2.52 -12.49 14.28
N ASN A 77 -1.72 -13.54 14.08
CA ASN A 77 -0.29 -13.40 13.87
C ASN A 77 0.01 -12.80 12.49
N GLN A 78 -0.72 -13.24 11.46
CA GLN A 78 -0.61 -12.67 10.12
C GLN A 78 -0.95 -11.17 10.13
N ARG A 79 -2.07 -10.79 10.75
CA ARG A 79 -2.51 -9.39 10.89
C ARG A 79 -1.50 -8.56 11.67
N SER A 80 -1.02 -9.05 12.81
CA SER A 80 -0.03 -8.34 13.64
C SER A 80 1.29 -8.12 12.89
N ALA A 81 1.76 -9.12 12.13
CA ALA A 81 2.95 -9.00 11.31
C ALA A 81 2.77 -8.00 10.17
N LEU A 82 1.59 -7.96 9.55
CA LEU A 82 1.24 -6.94 8.56
C LEU A 82 1.20 -5.54 9.18
N PHE A 83 0.54 -5.36 10.33
CA PHE A 83 0.47 -4.07 11.03
C PHE A 83 1.86 -3.56 11.40
N LYS A 84 2.76 -4.43 11.89
CA LYS A 84 4.15 -4.04 12.16
C LYS A 84 4.84 -3.53 10.90
N ARG A 85 4.76 -4.29 9.79
CA ARG A 85 5.39 -3.94 8.51
C ARG A 85 4.81 -2.65 7.93
N ILE A 86 3.50 -2.48 8.00
CA ILE A 86 2.80 -1.27 7.56
C ILE A 86 3.20 -0.10 8.44
N GLY A 87 3.23 -0.25 9.76
CA GLY A 87 3.67 0.78 10.69
C GLY A 87 5.07 1.28 10.36
N GLU A 88 6.02 0.37 10.14
CA GLU A 88 7.38 0.71 9.67
C GLU A 88 7.37 1.48 8.34
N ILE A 89 6.54 1.05 7.38
CA ILE A 89 6.39 1.74 6.09
C ILE A 89 5.79 3.13 6.30
N ILE A 90 4.74 3.28 7.11
CA ILE A 90 4.08 4.57 7.37
C ILE A 90 5.02 5.49 8.14
N ASP A 91 5.79 4.98 9.09
CA ASP A 91 6.75 5.78 9.87
C ASP A 91 7.86 6.33 8.98
N VAL A 92 8.33 5.53 8.02
CA VAL A 92 9.29 5.99 7.00
C VAL A 92 8.63 6.94 6.01
N ALA A 93 7.42 6.63 5.57
CA ALA A 93 6.76 7.33 4.50
C ALA A 93 6.06 8.61 4.93
N GLY A 94 5.79 8.75 6.23
CA GLY A 94 4.79 9.67 6.73
C GLY A 94 3.43 9.52 6.04
N LEU A 95 3.16 8.43 5.29
CA LEU A 95 2.01 8.25 4.39
C LEU A 95 1.66 6.77 4.14
N ALA A 96 0.37 6.45 4.04
CA ALA A 96 -0.22 5.12 4.21
C ALA A 96 -0.16 4.12 3.04
N ALA A 97 -0.15 2.81 3.35
CA ALA A 97 -0.96 1.77 2.67
C ALA A 97 -0.97 0.41 3.40
N MET A 98 -1.95 -0.45 3.06
CA MET A 98 -2.17 -1.82 3.53
C MET A 98 -2.18 -2.83 2.36
N PRO A 99 -1.76 -4.11 2.56
CA PRO A 99 -1.86 -5.18 1.58
C PRO A 99 -3.32 -5.56 1.25
N PHE A 100 -3.53 -5.90 -0.01
CA PHE A 100 -4.77 -6.43 -0.56
C PHE A 100 -4.79 -7.96 -0.40
N ALA A 101 -5.77 -8.51 0.31
CA ALA A 101 -6.02 -9.95 0.38
C ALA A 101 -7.35 -10.29 -0.29
N PHE A 102 -7.30 -11.08 -1.37
CA PHE A 102 -8.48 -11.63 -2.01
C PHE A 102 -8.82 -12.97 -1.33
N CYS A 103 -10.08 -13.17 -0.96
CA CYS A 103 -10.53 -14.44 -0.41
C CYS A 103 -10.57 -15.48 -1.54
N THR A 104 -9.94 -16.64 -1.33
CA THR A 104 -10.18 -17.82 -2.18
C THR A 104 -11.62 -18.32 -1.96
N ARG A 105 -12.10 -19.31 -2.74
CA ARG A 105 -13.45 -19.89 -2.54
C ARG A 105 -13.66 -20.57 -1.18
N GLU A 106 -12.62 -20.65 -0.35
CA GLU A 106 -12.65 -21.22 0.98
C GLU A 106 -13.19 -20.20 1.99
N ARG A 107 -14.11 -20.62 2.86
CA ARG A 107 -14.73 -19.74 3.86
C ARG A 107 -13.82 -19.50 5.08
N LEU A 108 -13.18 -20.54 5.58
CA LEU A 108 -12.22 -20.44 6.69
C LEU A 108 -10.81 -20.76 6.19
N PRO A 109 -9.76 -20.10 6.73
CA PRO A 109 -9.80 -19.05 7.77
C PRO A 109 -10.09 -17.64 7.22
N TRP A 110 -10.38 -17.48 5.93
CA TRP A 110 -10.43 -16.17 5.26
C TRP A 110 -11.48 -15.21 5.83
N THR A 111 -12.63 -15.71 6.23
CA THR A 111 -13.67 -14.87 6.86
C THR A 111 -13.29 -14.40 8.28
N GLU A 112 -12.26 -14.96 8.92
CA GLU A 112 -11.72 -14.46 10.20
C GLU A 112 -10.94 -13.15 10.03
N PHE A 113 -10.51 -12.83 8.80
CA PHE A 113 -9.93 -11.51 8.52
C PHE A 113 -10.98 -10.40 8.46
N ALA A 114 -12.28 -10.75 8.40
CA ALA A 114 -13.33 -9.77 8.32
C ALA A 114 -13.51 -9.04 9.66
N GLU A 115 -13.52 -7.72 9.62
CA GLU A 115 -13.63 -6.86 10.79
C GLU A 115 -14.66 -5.73 10.57
N PRO A 116 -15.24 -5.14 11.61
CA PRO A 116 -16.13 -3.99 11.44
C PRO A 116 -15.38 -2.78 10.87
N ALA A 117 -16.03 -2.03 9.97
CA ALA A 117 -15.40 -0.86 9.35
C ALA A 117 -15.10 0.28 10.33
N GLU A 118 -15.96 0.51 11.34
CA GLU A 118 -15.88 1.68 12.22
C GLU A 118 -15.00 1.47 13.46
N ASP A 119 -14.90 0.25 13.97
CA ASP A 119 -14.16 -0.05 15.20
C ASP A 119 -13.26 -1.30 15.12
N GLY A 120 -13.04 -1.82 13.91
CA GLY A 120 -12.12 -2.91 13.61
C GLY A 120 -10.67 -2.62 14.00
N ALA A 121 -9.85 -3.66 14.00
CA ALA A 121 -8.45 -3.58 14.41
C ALA A 121 -7.65 -2.68 13.46
N SER A 122 -7.88 -2.77 12.15
CA SER A 122 -7.22 -1.86 11.18
C SER A 122 -7.67 -0.42 11.35
N THR A 123 -8.95 -0.19 11.64
CA THR A 123 -9.51 1.16 11.85
C THR A 123 -8.89 1.83 13.07
N LYS A 124 -8.79 1.11 14.19
CA LYS A 124 -8.09 1.59 15.40
C LYS A 124 -6.60 1.85 15.14
N PHE A 125 -5.94 0.95 14.43
CA PHE A 125 -4.53 1.07 14.10
C PHE A 125 -4.26 2.29 13.21
N LEU A 126 -4.95 2.42 12.08
CA LEU A 126 -4.69 3.48 11.08
C LEU A 126 -5.19 4.85 11.53
N SER A 127 -6.24 4.94 12.35
CA SER A 127 -6.70 6.21 12.91
C SER A 127 -5.59 6.94 13.67
N ASN A 128 -4.75 6.20 14.40
CA ASN A 128 -3.63 6.77 15.14
C ASN A 128 -2.57 7.35 14.19
N TYR A 129 -2.29 6.66 13.08
CA TYR A 129 -1.34 7.11 12.07
C TYR A 129 -1.86 8.32 11.27
N ALA A 130 -3.14 8.33 10.91
CA ALA A 130 -3.78 9.45 10.24
C ALA A 130 -3.66 10.74 11.06
N GLN A 131 -3.89 10.65 12.37
CA GLN A 131 -3.73 11.77 13.30
C GLN A 131 -2.26 12.14 13.53
N LYS A 132 -1.39 11.16 13.82
CA LYS A 132 0.05 11.38 14.10
C LYS A 132 0.74 12.18 13.01
N TYR A 133 0.39 11.91 11.75
CA TYR A 133 1.06 12.49 10.58
C TYR A 133 0.22 13.52 9.82
N GLY A 134 -1.00 13.81 10.26
CA GLY A 134 -1.90 14.76 9.59
C GLY A 134 -2.17 14.38 8.13
N MET A 135 -2.46 13.10 7.88
CA MET A 135 -2.65 12.56 6.54
C MET A 135 -4.05 11.96 6.34
N VAL A 136 -4.50 11.92 5.09
CA VAL A 136 -5.63 11.06 4.70
C VAL A 136 -5.13 9.65 4.46
N ILE A 137 -5.78 8.65 5.07
CA ILE A 137 -5.52 7.23 4.83
C ILE A 137 -6.73 6.60 4.14
N VAL A 138 -6.50 5.80 3.10
CA VAL A 138 -7.53 4.95 2.50
C VAL A 138 -7.14 3.50 2.73
N SER A 139 -7.99 2.76 3.44
CA SER A 139 -7.73 1.38 3.82
C SER A 139 -8.78 0.44 3.25
N PRO A 140 -8.47 -0.32 2.19
CA PRO A 140 -9.31 -1.43 1.78
C PRO A 140 -9.26 -2.54 2.85
N ILE A 141 -10.41 -3.04 3.28
CA ILE A 141 -10.59 -4.11 4.25
C ILE A 141 -11.64 -5.10 3.77
N LEU A 142 -11.62 -6.30 4.35
CA LEU A 142 -12.78 -7.18 4.35
C LEU A 142 -13.67 -6.76 5.53
N GLU A 143 -14.79 -6.13 5.24
CA GLU A 143 -15.73 -5.68 6.26
C GLU A 143 -16.66 -6.81 6.68
N ARG A 144 -16.93 -6.91 7.98
CA ARG A 144 -18.04 -7.67 8.55
C ARG A 144 -19.13 -6.69 8.99
N ASP A 145 -20.24 -6.70 8.28
CA ASP A 145 -21.40 -5.87 8.58
C ASP A 145 -22.35 -6.59 9.54
N GLU A 146 -22.13 -6.40 10.83
CA GLU A 146 -22.91 -7.03 11.91
C GLU A 146 -24.37 -6.54 11.92
N VAL A 147 -24.61 -5.30 11.47
CA VAL A 147 -25.95 -4.69 11.45
C VAL A 147 -26.84 -5.37 10.40
N HIS A 148 -26.26 -5.77 9.26
CA HIS A 148 -26.98 -6.43 8.18
C HIS A 148 -26.78 -7.96 8.16
N GLY A 149 -26.59 -8.58 9.32
CA GLY A 149 -26.58 -10.04 9.46
C GLY A 149 -25.24 -10.70 9.09
N ASP A 150 -24.13 -10.09 9.48
CA ASP A 150 -22.76 -10.58 9.27
C ASP A 150 -22.37 -10.74 7.79
N VAL A 151 -22.95 -9.90 6.91
CA VAL A 151 -22.60 -9.88 5.49
C VAL A 151 -21.18 -9.37 5.34
N LEU A 152 -20.42 -9.99 4.43
CA LEU A 152 -19.04 -9.63 4.16
C LEU A 152 -18.94 -8.73 2.94
N TRP A 153 -18.25 -7.61 3.09
CA TRP A 153 -18.05 -6.61 2.03
C TRP A 153 -16.57 -6.37 1.74
N ASN A 154 -16.25 -6.05 0.49
CA ASN A 154 -14.96 -5.44 0.17
C ASN A 154 -15.13 -3.93 0.26
N THR A 155 -14.60 -3.34 1.32
CA THR A 155 -14.88 -1.95 1.71
C THR A 155 -13.59 -1.16 1.81
N ALA A 156 -13.62 0.11 1.40
CA ALA A 156 -12.53 1.04 1.61
C ALA A 156 -12.91 2.07 2.68
N VAL A 157 -12.23 2.02 3.83
CA VAL A 157 -12.41 2.99 4.92
C VAL A 157 -11.49 4.19 4.70
N ILE A 158 -12.03 5.40 4.82
CA ILE A 158 -11.30 6.66 4.64
C ILE A 158 -11.12 7.33 5.99
N PHE A 159 -9.87 7.58 6.38
CA PHE A 159 -9.50 8.31 7.59
C PHE A 159 -9.13 9.75 7.22
N PRO A 160 -9.94 10.75 7.60
CA PRO A 160 -9.67 12.15 7.26
C PRO A 160 -8.60 12.76 8.17
N ILE A 161 -8.04 13.89 7.73
CA ILE A 161 -7.25 14.78 8.59
C ILE A 161 -8.24 15.47 9.53
N ARG A 162 -8.12 15.25 10.84
CA ARG A 162 -8.88 16.02 11.83
C ARG A 162 -8.07 17.28 12.14
N GLU A 163 -8.58 18.44 11.75
CA GLU A 163 -8.11 19.72 12.28
C GLU A 163 -8.52 19.80 13.77
N GLN A 164 -7.58 20.17 14.64
CA GLN A 164 -7.87 20.53 16.04
C GLN A 164 -8.35 21.98 16.11
#